data_AF-A0A542K925-F1
#
_entry.id   AF-A0A542K925-F1
#
_cell.length_a   1.000
_cell.length_b   1.000
_cell.length_c   1.000
_cell.angle_alpha   90.00
_cell.angle_beta   90.00
_cell.angle_gamma   90.00
#
_symmetry.space_group_name_H-M   'P 1'
#
loop_
_entity.id
_entity.type
_entity.pdbx_description
1 polymer ?
#
loop_
_entity_poly.entity_id
_entity_poly.type
_entity_poly.pdbx_seq_one_letter_code
_entity_poly.pdbx_strand_id
1 'polypeptide(L)'
;MTAPKPARTSPRTQSPALVQEVEGYLLLQAQLDQAQQEAAALCACLPWLTSGQAEDLTRHYTEQRRQLTRQILQATTQRAAQLRSEYEARYVELRRALLRKYVLSLCLLFACCPVSYWAVR
;
A
#
# COMPACT_ATOMS: atom_id res chain seq x y z
N MET A 1 -21.01 2.54 47.26
CA MET A 1 -21.37 2.08 45.91
C MET A 1 -20.75 3.03 44.91
N THR A 2 -19.58 2.69 44.39
CA THR A 2 -18.88 3.50 43.38
C THR A 2 -18.55 2.54 42.25
N ALA A 3 -19.30 2.62 41.16
CA ALA A 3 -19.12 1.76 40.01
C ALA A 3 -17.76 2.05 39.34
N PRO A 4 -16.99 1.02 38.94
CA PRO A 4 -15.76 1.22 38.20
C PRO A 4 -16.09 1.84 36.84
N LYS A 5 -15.57 3.06 36.62
CA LYS A 5 -15.64 3.80 35.36
C LYS A 5 -15.07 2.91 34.24
N PRO A 6 -15.80 2.61 33.16
CA PRO A 6 -15.27 1.78 32.09
C PRO A 6 -14.02 2.46 31.54
N ALA A 7 -12.93 1.70 31.54
CA ALA A 7 -11.67 2.13 30.95
C ALA A 7 -11.97 2.60 29.53
N ARG A 8 -11.73 3.89 29.26
CA ARG A 8 -11.64 4.40 27.89
C ARG A 8 -10.62 3.51 27.19
N THR A 9 -11.09 2.73 26.24
CA THR A 9 -10.22 2.13 25.22
C THR A 9 -9.58 3.30 24.49
N SER A 10 -8.41 3.72 24.97
CA SER A 10 -7.48 4.57 24.22
C SER A 10 -7.39 3.99 22.80
N PRO A 11 -7.35 4.83 21.74
CA PRO A 11 -7.23 4.35 20.38
C PRO A 11 -5.94 3.54 20.29
N ARG A 12 -6.18 2.24 20.43
CA ARG A 12 -5.28 1.11 20.36
C ARG A 12 -4.47 1.31 19.09
N THR A 13 -3.16 1.12 19.18
CA THR A 13 -2.27 0.92 18.03
C THR A 13 -2.98 0.01 17.03
N GLN A 14 -3.67 0.59 16.05
CA GLN A 14 -4.37 -0.19 15.05
C GLN A 14 -3.27 -0.79 14.20
N SER A 15 -3.21 -2.12 14.14
CA SER A 15 -2.23 -2.79 13.31
C SER A 15 -2.34 -2.21 11.90
N PRO A 16 -1.24 -1.77 11.28
CA PRO A 16 -1.28 -1.12 9.96
C PRO A 16 -1.96 -1.99 8.90
N ALA A 17 -1.94 -3.31 9.08
CA ALA A 17 -2.70 -4.27 8.27
C ALA A 17 -4.22 -4.08 8.35
N LEU A 18 -4.77 -3.81 9.54
CA LEU A 18 -6.21 -3.58 9.71
C LEU A 18 -6.65 -2.25 9.06
N VAL A 19 -5.80 -1.22 9.16
CA VAL A 19 -6.07 0.07 8.49
C VAL A 19 -6.10 -0.13 6.98
N GLN A 20 -5.12 -0.84 6.42
CA GLN A 20 -5.07 -1.15 4.98
C GLN A 20 -6.27 -1.98 4.51
N GLU A 21 -6.72 -2.95 5.31
CA GLU A 21 -7.88 -3.77 4.99
C GLU A 21 -9.17 -2.95 4.99
N VAL A 22 -9.36 -2.09 6.00
CA VAL A 22 -10.51 -1.19 6.09
C VAL A 22 -10.49 -0.18 4.93
N GLU A 23 -9.34 0.42 4.62
CA GLU A 23 -9.19 1.31 3.46
C GLU A 23 -9.56 0.59 2.15
N GLY A 24 -9.10 -0.64 1.96
CA GLY A 24 -9.44 -1.45 0.79
C GLY A 24 -10.95 -1.74 0.68
N TYR A 25 -11.59 -2.06 1.81
CA TYR A 25 -13.04 -2.26 1.86
C TYR A 25 -13.81 -0.97 1.54
N LEU A 26 -13.40 0.17 2.09
CA LEU A 26 -14.06 1.46 1.85
C LEU A 26 -13.91 1.91 0.39
N LEU A 27 -12.73 1.71 -0.21
CA LEU A 27 -12.51 1.97 -1.63
C LEU A 27 -13.40 1.08 -2.50
N LEU A 28 -13.55 -0.21 -2.15
CA LEU A 28 -14.43 -1.11 -2.88
C LEU A 28 -15.90 -0.67 -2.79
N GLN A 29 -16.37 -0.28 -1.60
CA GLN A 29 -17.73 0.24 -1.41
C GLN A 29 -17.98 1.49 -2.25
N ALA A 30 -17.05 2.47 -2.22
CA ALA A 30 -17.17 3.68 -3.02
C ALA A 30 -17.21 3.39 -4.53
N GLN A 31 -16.45 2.39 -5.01
CA GLN A 31 -16.49 1.97 -6.41
C GLN A 31 -17.85 1.34 -6.79
N LEU A 32 -18.46 0.57 -5.89
CA LEU A 32 -19.78 -0.01 -6.12
C LEU A 32 -20.87 1.06 -6.20
N ASP A 33 -20.85 2.02 -5.26
CA ASP A 33 -21.80 3.13 -5.25
C ASP A 33 -21.68 3.98 -6.52
N GLN A 34 -20.45 4.29 -6.93
CA GLN A 34 -20.19 5.02 -8.16
C GLN A 34 -20.68 4.25 -9.39
N ALA A 35 -20.45 2.93 -9.47
CA ALA A 35 -20.91 2.11 -10.59
C ALA A 35 -22.44 2.08 -10.69
N GLN A 36 -23.16 2.03 -9.56
CA GLN A 36 -24.63 2.11 -9.55
C GLN A 36 -25.13 3.47 -10.05
N GLN A 37 -24.51 4.56 -9.63
CA GLN A 37 -24.86 5.91 -10.09
C GLN A 37 -24.60 6.09 -11.58
N GLU A 38 -23.45 5.62 -12.08
CA GLU A 38 -23.13 5.62 -13.50
C GLU A 38 -24.17 4.84 -14.31
N ALA A 39 -24.55 3.64 -13.86
CA ALA A 39 -25.56 2.81 -14.52
C ALA A 39 -26.96 3.48 -14.54
N ALA A 40 -27.40 4.06 -13.43
CA ALA A 40 -28.67 4.77 -13.36
C ALA A 40 -28.71 5.98 -14.31
N ALA A 41 -27.61 6.75 -14.38
CA ALA A 41 -27.49 7.87 -15.32
C ALA A 41 -27.53 7.41 -16.79
N LEU A 42 -26.89 6.28 -17.10
CA LEU A 42 -26.86 5.71 -18.45
C LEU A 42 -28.25 5.23 -18.89
N CYS A 43 -28.98 4.55 -18.00
CA CYS A 43 -30.37 4.14 -18.25
C CYS A 43 -31.29 5.34 -18.45
N ALA A 44 -31.12 6.43 -17.69
CA ALA A 44 -31.91 7.65 -17.87
C ALA A 44 -31.70 8.30 -19.25
N CYS A 45 -30.51 8.16 -19.84
CA CYS A 45 -30.20 8.66 -21.18
C CYS A 45 -30.78 7.81 -22.33
N LEU A 46 -31.35 6.64 -22.03
CA LEU A 46 -31.82 5.67 -23.02
C LEU A 46 -33.31 5.34 -22.84
N PRO A 47 -34.22 6.33 -22.93
CA PRO A 47 -35.65 6.12 -22.63
C PRO A 47 -36.37 5.21 -23.63
N TRP A 48 -35.78 4.95 -24.80
CA TRP A 48 -36.35 4.07 -25.84
C TRP A 48 -36.01 2.59 -25.64
N LEU A 49 -35.16 2.25 -24.66
CA LEU A 49 -34.79 0.88 -24.40
C LEU A 49 -35.91 0.13 -23.68
N THR A 50 -36.17 -1.10 -24.10
CA THR A 50 -37.04 -2.00 -23.32
C THR A 50 -36.31 -2.42 -22.03
N SER A 51 -37.07 -2.76 -20.98
CA SER A 51 -36.49 -3.14 -19.67
C SER A 51 -35.45 -4.27 -19.79
N GLY A 52 -35.72 -5.28 -20.62
CA GLY A 52 -34.78 -6.38 -20.87
C GLY A 52 -33.48 -5.93 -21.54
N GLN A 53 -33.55 -5.06 -22.55
CA GLN A 53 -32.37 -4.52 -23.20
C GLN A 53 -31.54 -3.65 -22.22
N ALA A 54 -32.22 -2.95 -21.30
CA ALA A 54 -31.57 -2.05 -20.35
C ALA A 54 -30.81 -2.86 -19.30
N GLU A 55 -31.39 -3.97 -18.82
CA GLU A 55 -30.73 -4.91 -17.93
C GLU A 55 -29.50 -5.55 -18.59
N ASP A 56 -29.61 -5.99 -19.85
CA ASP A 56 -28.50 -6.62 -20.57
C ASP A 56 -27.33 -5.64 -20.80
N LEU A 57 -27.61 -4.42 -21.24
CA LEU A 57 -26.59 -3.37 -21.39
C LEU A 57 -25.93 -3.02 -20.05
N THR A 58 -26.74 -2.90 -18.99
CA THR A 58 -26.22 -2.60 -17.65
C THR A 58 -25.27 -3.70 -17.17
N ARG A 59 -25.63 -4.97 -17.37
CA ARG A 59 -24.78 -6.12 -17.02
C ARG A 59 -23.47 -6.11 -17.82
N HIS A 60 -23.52 -5.90 -19.13
CA HIS A 60 -22.33 -5.86 -19.98
C HIS A 60 -21.40 -4.69 -19.63
N TYR A 61 -21.95 -3.49 -19.47
CA TYR A 61 -21.18 -2.31 -19.08
C TYR A 61 -20.52 -2.50 -17.71
N THR A 62 -21.28 -3.00 -16.72
CA THR A 62 -20.75 -3.21 -15.36
C THR A 62 -19.61 -4.23 -15.36
N GLU A 63 -19.75 -5.33 -16.10
CA GLU A 63 -18.69 -6.34 -16.18
C GLU A 63 -17.45 -5.79 -16.90
N GLN A 64 -17.62 -5.07 -18.01
CA GLN A 64 -16.51 -4.44 -18.72
C GLN A 64 -15.79 -3.40 -17.85
N ARG A 65 -16.55 -2.55 -17.16
CA ARG A 65 -16.01 -1.53 -16.23
C ARG A 65 -15.22 -2.19 -15.10
N ARG A 66 -15.76 -3.26 -14.52
CA ARG A 66 -15.10 -4.03 -13.46
C ARG A 66 -13.80 -4.66 -13.94
N GLN A 67 -13.77 -5.23 -15.15
CA GLN A 67 -12.57 -5.81 -15.75
C GLN A 67 -11.49 -4.75 -15.99
N LEU A 68 -11.86 -3.58 -16.53
CA LEU A 68 -10.94 -2.47 -16.75
C LEU A 68 -10.35 -1.94 -15.44
N THR A 69 -11.20 -1.70 -14.42
CA THR A 69 -10.73 -1.25 -13.10
C THR A 69 -9.76 -2.26 -12.49
N ARG A 70 -10.04 -3.56 -12.61
CA ARG A 70 -9.11 -4.62 -12.17
C ARG A 70 -7.77 -4.57 -12.88
N GLN A 71 -7.77 -4.42 -14.21
CA GLN A 71 -6.53 -4.34 -14.99
C GLN A 71 -5.69 -3.13 -14.60
N ILE A 72 -6.33 -1.96 -14.42
CA ILE A 72 -5.64 -0.74 -13.99
C ILE A 72 -5.02 -0.94 -12.60
N LEU A 73 -5.77 -1.48 -11.63
CA LEU A 73 -5.26 -1.76 -10.28
C LEU A 73 -4.11 -2.78 -10.29
N GLN A 74 -4.19 -3.81 -11.13
CA GLN A 74 -3.10 -4.77 -11.29
C GLN A 74 -1.85 -4.11 -11.88
N ALA A 75 -2.01 -3.29 -12.91
CA ALA A 75 -0.89 -2.57 -13.50
C ALA A 75 -0.24 -1.58 -12.52
N THR A 76 -1.02 -0.85 -11.73
CA THR A 76 -0.49 0.09 -10.73
C THR A 76 0.21 -0.63 -9.58
N THR A 77 -0.34 -1.74 -9.09
CA THR A 77 0.29 -2.53 -8.02
C THR A 77 1.59 -3.17 -8.50
N GLN A 78 1.62 -3.72 -9.72
CA GLN A 78 2.85 -4.24 -10.34
C GLN A 78 3.92 -3.15 -10.48
N ARG A 79 3.54 -1.97 -10.96
CA ARG A 79 4.47 -0.85 -11.14
C ARG A 79 4.99 -0.29 -9.82
N ALA A 80 4.14 -0.22 -8.80
CA ALA A 80 4.55 0.15 -7.45
C ALA A 80 5.52 -0.88 -6.85
N ALA A 81 5.28 -2.17 -7.05
CA ALA A 81 6.18 -3.24 -6.60
C ALA A 81 7.54 -3.17 -7.32
N GLN A 82 7.54 -2.89 -8.62
CA GLN A 82 8.77 -2.70 -9.39
C GLN A 82 9.57 -1.49 -8.91
N LEU A 83 8.92 -0.34 -8.72
CA LEU A 83 9.59 0.84 -8.16
C LEU A 83 10.19 0.52 -6.78
N ARG A 84 9.41 -0.15 -5.92
CA ARG A 84 9.88 -0.55 -4.59
C ARG A 84 11.13 -1.43 -4.66
N SER A 85 11.16 -2.42 -5.55
CA SER A 85 12.33 -3.29 -5.68
C SER A 85 13.56 -2.55 -6.21
N GLU A 86 13.39 -1.62 -7.16
CA GLU A 86 14.46 -0.75 -7.65
C GLU A 86 15.05 0.14 -6.54
N TYR A 87 14.19 0.73 -5.69
CA TYR A 87 14.64 1.55 -4.55
C TYR A 87 15.28 0.72 -3.46
N GLU A 88 14.72 -0.45 -3.11
CA GLU A 88 15.29 -1.35 -2.11
C GLU A 88 16.67 -1.85 -2.54
N ALA A 89 16.85 -2.17 -3.82
CA ALA A 89 18.16 -2.56 -4.36
C ALA A 89 19.21 -1.44 -4.16
N ARG A 90 18.88 -0.21 -4.54
CA ARG A 90 19.77 0.95 -4.33
C ARG A 90 20.05 1.19 -2.85
N TYR A 91 19.04 1.07 -2.00
CA TYR A 91 19.20 1.24 -0.55
C TYR A 91 20.16 0.19 0.04
N VAL A 92 20.04 -1.07 -0.36
CA VAL A 92 20.93 -2.15 0.08
C VAL A 92 22.37 -1.88 -0.35
N GLU A 93 22.60 -1.36 -1.55
CA GLU A 93 23.93 -0.98 -2.03
C GLU A 93 24.54 0.15 -1.19
N LEU A 94 23.79 1.23 -0.95
CA LEU A 94 24.23 2.34 -0.10
C LEU A 94 24.52 1.87 1.32
N ARG A 95 23.63 1.04 1.89
CA ARG A 95 23.81 0.46 3.22
C ARG A 95 25.09 -0.39 3.30
N ARG A 96 25.36 -1.23 2.29
CA ARG A 96 26.59 -2.02 2.22
C ARG A 96 27.83 -1.14 2.10
N ALA A 97 27.78 -0.07 1.30
CA ALA A 97 28.89 0.86 1.17
C ALA A 97 29.20 1.58 2.50
N LEU A 98 28.18 2.03 3.22
CA LEU A 98 28.33 2.62 4.56
C LEU A 98 28.92 1.62 5.55
N LEU A 99 28.35 0.40 5.64
CA LEU A 99 28.84 -0.63 6.54
C LEU A 99 30.31 -0.99 6.26
N ARG A 100 30.71 -1.09 4.98
CA ARG A 100 32.11 -1.30 4.60
C ARG A 100 33.02 -0.18 5.12
N LYS A 101 32.63 1.08 4.96
CA LYS A 101 33.41 2.22 5.47
C LYS A 101 33.56 2.18 6.98
N TYR A 102 32.47 1.90 7.71
CA TYR A 102 32.50 1.77 9.18
C TYR A 102 33.38 0.61 9.64
N VAL A 103 33.29 -0.56 9.00
CA VAL A 103 34.14 -1.71 9.31
C VAL A 103 35.61 -1.40 9.03
N LEU A 104 35.92 -0.77 7.89
CA LEU A 104 37.28 -0.34 7.58
C LEU A 104 37.82 0.67 8.59
N SER A 105 37.03 1.68 8.97
CA SER A 105 37.45 2.65 9.99
C SER A 105 37.68 1.99 11.34
N LEU A 106 36.82 1.04 11.73
CA LEU A 106 36.95 0.32 12.98
C LEU A 106 38.21 -0.57 12.97
N CYS A 107 38.45 -1.30 11.88
CA CYS A 107 39.67 -2.09 11.69
C CYS A 107 40.94 -1.23 11.75
N LEU A 108 40.94 -0.06 11.11
CA LEU A 108 42.05 0.90 11.18
C LEU A 108 42.30 1.37 12.63
N LEU A 109 41.23 1.70 13.35
CA LEU A 109 41.31 2.15 14.73
C LEU A 109 41.85 1.05 15.65
N PHE A 110 41.37 -0.18 15.49
CA PHE A 110 41.89 -1.35 16.21
C PHE A 110 43.30 -1.74 15.80
N ALA A 111 43.73 -1.52 14.56
CA ALA A 111 45.11 -1.79 14.13
C ALA A 111 46.09 -0.71 14.61
N CYS A 112 45.63 0.52 14.81
CA CYS A 112 46.44 1.62 15.35
C CYS A 112 46.67 1.48 16.87
N CYS A 113 45.66 1.03 17.63
CA CYS A 113 45.75 0.80 19.08
C CYS A 113 46.94 -0.06 19.54
N PRO A 114 47.25 -1.22 18.94
CA PRO A 114 48.40 -2.03 19.36
C PRO A 114 49.72 -1.36 18.99
N VAL A 115 49.80 -0.60 17.89
CA VAL A 115 51.02 0.13 17.48
C VAL A 115 51.35 1.23 18.48
N SER A 116 50.34 1.97 18.97
CA SER A 116 50.53 2.95 20.03
C SER A 116 50.78 2.31 21.39
N TYR A 117 50.17 1.16 21.71
CA TYR A 117 50.45 0.41 22.94
C TYR A 117 51.86 -0.19 22.99
N TRP A 118 52.43 -0.57 21.84
CA TRP A 118 53.80 -1.09 21.72
C TRP A 118 54.87 0.01 21.65
N ALA A 119 54.52 1.22 21.19
CA ALA A 119 55.44 2.35 21.14
C ALA A 119 55.55 3.11 22.48
N VAL A 120 54.57 2.95 23.38
CA VAL A 120 54.54 3.62 24.71
C VAL A 120 55.11 2.75 25.84
N ARG A 121 55.36 1.45 25.60
CA ARG A 121 55.87 0.49 26.59
C ARG A 121 57.27 0.01 26.25
#